data_AF-A0A7X0AU84-F1
#
_entry.id   AF-A0A7X0AU84-F1
#
_cell.length_a   1.000
_cell.length_b   1.000
_cell.length_c   1.000
_cell.angle_alpha   90.00
_cell.angle_beta   90.00
_cell.angle_gamma   90.00
#
_symmetry.space_group_name_H-M   'P 1'
#
loop_
_entity.id
_entity.type
_entity.pdbx_description
1 polymer ?
#
loop_
_entity_poly.entity_id
_entity_poly.type
_entity_poly.pdbx_seq_one_letter_code
_entity_poly.pdbx_strand_id
1 'polypeptide(L)'
;MGAIGGFLGGLVLTALGVAQLRRVWASAEAPRRRTLPGWGLILAGFAGWLTVADADKAIVIGILAFSLVGYAVVALGLDRRRRPHRAPKAPVTPPPAPAGRRGVTVLRGAARTLLAGPLAAVLGMALAALVAVRAGGLEVNRLVAAGFIGPIVWGLAMTWALADARLARVGLLLPLMAVVAVAAAWLARV
;
A
#
# COMPACT_ATOMS: atom_id res chain seq x y z
N MET A 1 -10.33 25.06 24.26
CA MET A 1 -9.57 23.78 24.15
C MET A 1 -9.92 23.02 22.85
N GLY A 2 -10.12 23.73 21.71
CA GLY A 2 -10.98 23.23 20.62
C GLY A 2 -10.33 22.88 19.27
N ALA A 3 -9.01 23.02 19.10
CA ALA A 3 -8.34 22.68 17.84
C ALA A 3 -7.08 21.84 18.06
N ILE A 4 -6.24 22.29 19.01
CA ILE A 4 -5.02 21.56 19.44
C ILE A 4 -5.39 20.18 20.01
N GLY A 5 -6.48 20.09 20.77
CA GLY A 5 -6.96 18.82 21.35
C GLY A 5 -7.38 17.80 20.29
N GLY A 6 -8.11 18.22 19.26
CA GLY A 6 -8.51 17.34 18.15
C GLY A 6 -7.31 16.89 17.31
N PHE A 7 -6.36 17.79 17.06
CA PHE A 7 -5.15 17.48 16.32
C PHE A 7 -4.23 16.49 17.06
N LEU A 8 -3.95 16.74 18.34
CA LEU A 8 -3.15 15.85 19.18
C LEU A 8 -3.88 14.53 19.43
N GLY A 9 -5.19 14.56 19.65
CA GLY A 9 -6.01 13.36 19.80
C GLY A 9 -5.93 12.47 18.57
N GLY A 10 -6.08 13.04 17.37
CA GLY A 10 -5.93 12.32 16.10
C GLY A 10 -4.56 11.65 15.98
N LEU A 11 -3.49 12.42 16.24
CA LEU A 11 -2.12 11.93 16.17
C LEU A 11 -1.85 10.78 17.16
N VAL A 12 -2.29 10.93 18.41
CA VAL A 12 -2.13 9.91 19.46
C VAL A 12 -2.88 8.64 19.11
N LEU A 13 -4.12 8.74 18.64
CA LEU A 13 -4.93 7.58 18.22
C LEU A 13 -4.27 6.84 17.06
N THR A 14 -3.78 7.57 16.05
CA THR A 14 -3.05 6.96 14.93
C THR A 14 -1.75 6.29 15.40
N ALA A 15 -0.98 6.93 16.28
CA ALA A 15 0.24 6.35 16.84
C ALA A 15 -0.03 5.07 17.65
N LEU A 16 -1.08 5.07 18.47
CA LEU A 16 -1.51 3.91 19.24
C LEU A 16 -1.98 2.77 18.33
N GLY A 17 -2.75 3.09 17.28
CA GLY A 17 -3.20 2.10 16.30
C GLY A 17 -2.04 1.45 15.56
N VAL A 18 -1.05 2.24 15.10
CA VAL A 18 0.17 1.72 14.48
C VAL A 18 0.99 0.87 15.47
N ALA A 19 1.15 1.32 16.72
CA ALA A 19 1.86 0.56 17.74
C ALA A 19 1.17 -0.79 18.05
N GLN A 20 -0.15 -0.82 18.11
CA GLN A 20 -0.92 -2.04 18.32
C GLN A 20 -0.79 -2.99 17.12
N LEU A 21 -0.96 -2.50 15.89
CA LEU A 21 -0.78 -3.30 14.67
C LEU A 21 0.61 -3.93 14.66
N ARG A 22 1.65 -3.16 15.01
CA ARG A 22 3.01 -3.68 15.12
C ARG A 22 3.14 -4.78 16.18
N ARG A 23 2.54 -4.63 17.37
CA ARG A 23 2.57 -5.68 18.40
C ARG A 23 1.90 -6.97 17.92
N VAL A 24 0.78 -6.85 17.20
CA VAL A 24 0.06 -7.99 16.66
C VAL A 24 0.86 -8.67 15.55
N TRP A 25 1.46 -7.89 14.64
CA TRP A 25 2.29 -8.43 13.56
C TRP A 25 3.63 -8.99 14.03
N ALA A 26 4.17 -8.49 15.14
CA ALA A 26 5.38 -9.04 15.76
C ALA A 26 5.12 -10.33 16.54
N SER A 27 3.86 -10.64 16.86
CA SER A 27 3.47 -11.88 17.53
C SER A 27 3.26 -13.00 16.52
N ALA A 28 3.87 -14.17 16.79
CA ALA A 28 3.67 -15.36 15.96
C ALA A 28 2.30 -16.02 16.19
N GLU A 29 1.69 -15.81 17.36
CA GLU A 29 0.50 -16.52 17.84
C GLU A 29 -0.76 -15.64 17.85
N ALA A 30 -0.62 -14.34 17.63
CA ALA A 30 -1.77 -13.44 17.70
C ALA A 30 -2.77 -13.74 16.56
N PRO A 31 -4.06 -13.99 16.88
CA PRO A 31 -5.06 -14.22 15.86
C PRO A 31 -5.24 -12.95 15.01
N ARG A 32 -5.45 -13.13 13.70
CA ARG A 32 -5.60 -12.03 12.73
C ARG A 32 -6.68 -11.02 13.13
N ARG A 33 -7.72 -11.45 13.85
CA ARG A 33 -8.77 -10.56 14.38
C ARG A 33 -8.25 -9.47 15.32
N ARG A 34 -7.11 -9.66 15.98
CA ARG A 34 -6.49 -8.64 16.85
C ARG A 34 -5.94 -7.43 16.07
N THR A 35 -5.88 -7.47 14.74
CA THR A 35 -5.51 -6.28 13.95
C THR A 35 -6.66 -5.28 13.79
N LEU A 36 -7.92 -5.72 13.91
CA LEU A 36 -9.12 -4.88 13.77
C LEU A 36 -9.11 -3.65 14.68
N PRO A 37 -8.84 -3.75 15.99
CA PRO A 37 -8.79 -2.56 16.85
C PRO A 37 -7.71 -1.56 16.44
N GLY A 38 -6.62 -2.01 15.83
CA GLY A 38 -5.52 -1.13 15.41
C GLY A 38 -5.91 -0.29 14.21
N TRP A 39 -6.60 -0.92 13.25
CA TRP A 39 -7.25 -0.20 12.16
C TRP A 39 -8.36 0.73 12.66
N GLY A 40 -9.15 0.29 13.65
CA GLY A 40 -10.18 1.11 14.29
C GLY A 40 -9.61 2.37 14.95
N LEU A 41 -8.48 2.25 15.66
CA LEU A 41 -7.75 3.37 16.26
C LEU A 41 -7.23 4.36 15.22
N ILE A 42 -6.70 3.86 14.10
CA ILE A 42 -6.26 4.72 13.00
C ILE A 42 -7.46 5.48 12.42
N LEU A 43 -8.58 4.80 12.15
CA LEU A 43 -9.81 5.43 11.65
C LEU A 43 -10.40 6.43 12.65
N ALA A 44 -10.36 6.13 13.95
CA ALA A 44 -10.75 7.08 14.99
C ALA A 44 -9.84 8.32 15.02
N GLY A 45 -8.56 8.16 14.71
CA GLY A 45 -7.64 9.29 14.55
C GLY A 45 -8.07 10.26 13.45
N PHE A 46 -8.58 9.74 12.32
CA PHE A 46 -9.17 10.55 11.25
C PHE A 46 -10.39 11.34 11.72
N ALA A 47 -11.25 10.74 12.56
CA ALA A 47 -12.37 11.44 13.16
C ALA A 47 -11.92 12.61 14.06
N GLY A 48 -10.78 12.48 14.73
CA GLY A 48 -10.17 13.57 15.50
C GLY A 48 -9.83 14.78 14.62
N TRP A 49 -9.25 14.57 13.45
CA TRP A 49 -8.90 15.68 12.54
C TRP A 49 -10.11 16.31 11.84
N LEU A 50 -11.22 15.57 11.67
CA LEU A 50 -12.48 16.13 11.18
C LEU A 50 -13.07 17.20 12.11
N THR A 51 -12.68 17.22 13.39
CA THR A 51 -13.12 18.27 14.33
C THR A 51 -12.39 19.61 14.15
N VAL A 52 -11.28 19.62 13.40
CA VAL A 52 -10.38 20.77 13.29
C VAL A 52 -10.23 21.27 11.85
N ALA A 53 -10.49 20.42 10.86
CA ALA A 53 -10.33 20.74 9.45
C ALA A 53 -11.50 20.20 8.62
N ASP A 54 -11.75 20.85 7.48
CA ASP A 54 -12.70 20.37 6.47
C ASP A 54 -12.36 18.94 6.05
N ALA A 55 -13.36 18.17 5.60
CA ALA A 55 -13.22 16.75 5.28
C ALA A 55 -12.03 16.46 4.35
N ASP A 56 -11.84 17.27 3.31
CA ASP A 56 -10.77 17.14 2.34
C ASP A 56 -9.39 17.28 3.01
N LYS A 57 -9.22 18.28 3.88
CA LYS A 57 -7.97 18.55 4.60
C LYS A 57 -7.72 17.49 5.67
N ALA A 58 -8.76 17.05 6.37
CA ALA A 58 -8.66 16.03 7.42
C ALA A 58 -8.18 14.69 6.85
N ILE A 59 -8.64 14.30 5.65
CA ILE A 59 -8.19 13.09 4.96
C ILE A 59 -6.69 13.20 4.62
N VAL A 60 -6.27 14.33 4.04
CA VAL A 60 -4.87 14.56 3.67
C VAL A 60 -3.97 14.54 4.90
N ILE A 61 -4.34 15.25 5.96
CA ILE A 61 -3.62 15.27 7.25
C ILE A 61 -3.52 13.85 7.82
N GLY A 62 -4.62 13.08 7.77
CA GLY A 62 -4.64 11.75 8.35
C GLY A 62 -3.78 10.74 7.60
N ILE A 63 -3.79 10.78 6.27
CA ILE A 63 -2.89 9.96 5.45
C ILE A 63 -1.43 10.34 5.74
N LEU A 64 -1.13 11.65 5.77
CA LEU A 64 0.22 12.14 6.04
C LEU A 64 0.71 11.72 7.42
N ALA A 65 -0.11 11.90 8.45
CA ALA A 65 0.22 11.52 9.83
C ALA A 65 0.43 10.00 9.96
N PHE A 66 -0.45 9.19 9.37
CA PHE A 66 -0.29 7.73 9.34
C PHE A 66 1.02 7.32 8.68
N SER A 67 1.36 7.90 7.53
CA SER A 67 2.62 7.64 6.83
C SER A 67 3.84 8.07 7.65
N LEU A 68 3.83 9.27 8.23
CA LEU A 68 4.92 9.78 9.04
C LEU A 68 5.16 8.95 10.30
N VAL A 69 4.09 8.55 11.00
CA VAL A 69 4.18 7.65 12.15
C VAL A 69 4.77 6.30 11.74
N GLY A 70 4.32 5.73 10.61
CA GLY A 70 4.88 4.50 10.07
C GLY A 70 6.37 4.62 9.75
N TYR A 71 6.77 5.68 9.05
CA TYR A 71 8.19 5.96 8.74
C TYR A 71 9.01 6.18 10.00
N ALA A 72 8.51 6.92 10.99
CA ALA A 72 9.19 7.13 12.26
C ALA A 72 9.44 5.79 12.97
N VAL A 73 8.47 4.88 12.97
CA VAL A 73 8.66 3.52 13.53
C VAL A 73 9.79 2.78 12.81
N VAL A 74 9.86 2.83 11.49
CA VAL A 74 10.93 2.18 10.71
C VAL A 74 12.28 2.85 10.97
N ALA A 75 12.36 4.18 10.91
CA ALA A 75 13.57 4.97 11.07
C ALA A 75 14.19 4.82 12.47
N LEU A 76 13.36 4.75 13.52
CA LEU A 76 13.79 4.53 14.89
C LEU A 76 14.29 3.10 15.14
N GLY A 77 14.39 2.26 14.10
CA GLY A 77 14.90 0.89 14.23
C GLY A 77 13.98 0.01 15.09
N LEU A 78 12.75 0.43 15.32
CA LEU A 78 11.76 -0.38 16.01
C LEU A 78 11.41 -1.62 15.18
N ASP A 79 11.69 -1.64 13.88
CA ASP A 79 11.56 -2.82 13.02
C ASP A 79 12.80 -3.75 13.02
N ARG A 80 13.85 -3.39 13.76
CA ARG A 80 15.18 -3.99 13.55
C ARG A 80 15.32 -5.43 14.05
N ARG A 81 14.41 -5.96 14.88
CA ARG A 81 14.51 -7.32 15.43
C ARG A 81 13.16 -7.92 15.78
N ARG A 82 12.72 -8.86 14.94
CA ARG A 82 12.09 -10.15 15.27
C ARG A 82 11.68 -10.77 13.94
N ARG A 83 12.59 -11.49 13.29
CA ARG A 83 12.15 -12.67 12.52
C ARG A 83 11.86 -13.71 13.60
N PRO A 84 10.61 -14.00 13.97
CA PRO A 84 10.38 -15.29 14.57
C PRO A 84 10.83 -16.29 13.51
N HIS A 85 11.58 -17.30 13.92
CA HIS A 85 11.81 -18.48 13.12
C HIS A 85 10.41 -18.95 12.68
N ARG A 86 10.03 -18.65 11.43
CA ARG A 86 8.73 -19.05 10.91
C ARG A 86 8.80 -20.57 10.94
N ALA A 87 8.02 -21.21 11.81
CA ALA A 87 7.92 -22.66 11.83
C ALA A 87 7.75 -23.12 10.36
N PRO A 88 8.53 -24.10 9.88
CA PRO A 88 8.54 -24.47 8.47
C PRO A 88 7.10 -24.73 8.05
N LYS A 89 6.54 -23.82 7.24
CA LYS A 89 5.30 -24.12 6.53
C LYS A 89 5.62 -25.38 5.73
N ALA A 90 4.82 -26.44 5.90
CA ALA A 90 5.02 -27.73 5.23
C ALA A 90 5.52 -27.48 3.80
N PRO A 91 6.67 -28.06 3.41
CA PRO A 91 7.39 -27.64 2.23
C PRO A 91 6.52 -27.89 1.01
N VAL A 92 5.93 -26.83 0.45
CA VAL A 92 5.72 -26.79 -1.00
C VAL A 92 7.12 -26.60 -1.55
N THR A 93 7.83 -27.70 -1.78
CA THR A 93 9.23 -27.77 -2.18
C THR A 93 9.51 -26.73 -3.26
N PRO A 94 10.09 -25.57 -2.91
CA PRO A 94 10.78 -24.78 -3.92
C PRO A 94 12.03 -25.59 -4.27
N PRO A 95 12.46 -25.66 -5.55
CA PRO A 95 13.70 -26.35 -5.88
C PRO A 95 14.83 -25.85 -4.97
N PRO A 96 15.71 -26.75 -4.48
CA PRO A 96 16.69 -26.41 -3.47
C PRO A 96 17.51 -25.21 -3.94
N ALA A 97 17.46 -24.12 -3.18
CA ALA A 97 18.33 -22.99 -3.42
C ALA A 97 19.76 -23.46 -3.11
N PRO A 98 20.68 -23.50 -4.09
CA PRO A 98 22.05 -23.92 -3.83
C PRO A 98 22.69 -22.95 -2.84
N ALA A 99 23.27 -23.51 -1.78
CA ALA A 99 24.00 -22.77 -0.76
C ALA A 99 25.13 -21.95 -1.43
N GLY A 100 25.17 -20.64 -1.17
CA GLY A 100 26.35 -19.82 -1.50
C GLY A 100 26.16 -18.55 -2.32
N ARG A 101 24.94 -18.12 -2.70
CA ARG A 101 24.79 -16.92 -3.57
C ARG A 101 23.86 -15.84 -3.02
N ARG A 102 24.34 -15.07 -2.04
CA ARG A 102 23.77 -13.74 -1.69
C ARG A 102 23.70 -12.82 -2.92
N GLY A 103 24.67 -12.89 -3.84
CA GLY A 103 24.66 -12.10 -5.07
C GLY A 103 23.51 -12.42 -6.03
N VAL A 104 23.16 -13.71 -6.20
CA VAL A 104 22.06 -14.12 -7.12
C VAL A 104 20.68 -13.79 -6.54
N THR A 105 20.54 -13.78 -5.21
CA THR A 105 19.29 -13.33 -4.57
C THR A 105 19.10 -11.82 -4.68
N VAL A 106 20.17 -11.01 -4.59
CA VAL A 106 20.11 -9.56 -4.85
C VAL A 106 19.80 -9.26 -6.32
N LEU A 107 20.46 -9.94 -7.26
CA LEU A 107 20.20 -9.74 -8.70
C LEU A 107 18.77 -10.14 -9.09
N ARG A 108 18.26 -11.25 -8.54
CA ARG A 108 16.88 -11.67 -8.75
C ARG A 108 15.87 -10.71 -8.13
N GLY A 109 16.21 -10.11 -6.98
CA GLY A 109 15.44 -9.03 -6.36
C GLY A 109 15.41 -7.77 -7.22
N ALA A 110 16.57 -7.35 -7.74
CA ALA A 110 16.71 -6.20 -8.63
C ALA A 110 15.95 -6.40 -9.95
N ALA A 111 16.09 -7.56 -10.58
CA ALA A 111 15.35 -7.91 -11.78
C ALA A 111 13.83 -7.90 -11.52
N ARG A 112 13.40 -8.41 -10.36
CA ARG A 112 12.00 -8.38 -9.95
C ARG A 112 11.48 -6.96 -9.75
N THR A 113 12.23 -6.08 -9.08
CA THR A 113 11.83 -4.68 -8.92
C THR A 113 11.79 -3.94 -10.26
N LEU A 114 12.76 -4.22 -11.13
CA LEU A 114 12.86 -3.57 -12.44
C LEU A 114 11.78 -4.05 -13.42
N LEU A 115 11.24 -5.26 -13.24
CA LEU A 115 10.09 -5.74 -14.00
C LEU A 115 8.75 -5.31 -13.39
N ALA A 116 8.63 -5.42 -12.07
CA ALA A 116 7.39 -5.08 -11.36
C ALA A 116 7.07 -3.59 -11.45
N GLY A 117 8.08 -2.71 -11.39
CA GLY A 117 7.90 -1.26 -11.41
C GLY A 117 7.25 -0.77 -12.71
N PRO A 118 7.84 -1.03 -13.89
CA PRO A 118 7.29 -0.65 -15.18
C PRO A 118 5.94 -1.29 -15.47
N LEU A 119 5.77 -2.58 -15.16
CA LEU A 119 4.48 -3.25 -15.36
C LEU A 119 3.37 -2.64 -14.50
N ALA A 120 3.68 -2.32 -13.23
CA ALA A 120 2.75 -1.62 -12.37
C ALA A 120 2.48 -0.19 -12.87
N ALA A 121 3.48 0.49 -13.44
CA ALA A 121 3.33 1.83 -13.98
C ALA A 121 2.39 1.83 -15.20
N VAL A 122 2.52 0.85 -16.09
CA VAL A 122 1.61 0.66 -17.24
C VAL A 122 0.17 0.48 -16.76
N LEU A 123 -0.06 -0.35 -15.74
CA LEU A 123 -1.40 -0.50 -15.15
C LEU A 123 -1.91 0.81 -14.54
N GLY A 124 -1.07 1.54 -13.81
CA GLY A 124 -1.41 2.84 -13.24
C GLY A 124 -1.82 3.85 -14.31
N MET A 125 -1.04 3.94 -15.39
CA MET A 125 -1.32 4.82 -16.53
C MET A 125 -2.59 4.40 -17.28
N ALA A 126 -2.80 3.10 -17.49
CA ALA A 126 -4.02 2.58 -18.12
C ALA A 126 -5.28 2.95 -17.33
N LEU A 127 -5.26 2.80 -16.01
CA LEU A 127 -6.38 3.15 -15.15
C LEU A 127 -6.56 4.67 -15.02
N ALA A 128 -5.47 5.44 -14.96
CA ALA A 128 -5.55 6.90 -15.02
C ALA A 128 -6.20 7.39 -16.33
N ALA A 129 -5.78 6.83 -17.47
CA ALA A 129 -6.38 7.13 -18.77
C ALA A 129 -7.86 6.74 -18.83
N LEU A 130 -8.22 5.58 -18.29
CA LEU A 130 -9.61 5.16 -18.17
C LEU A 130 -10.43 6.20 -17.38
N VAL A 131 -9.95 6.63 -16.22
CA VAL A 131 -10.63 7.66 -15.40
C VAL A 131 -10.72 8.98 -16.15
N ALA A 132 -9.65 9.43 -16.80
CA ALA A 132 -9.63 10.68 -17.55
C ALA A 132 -10.71 10.70 -18.66
N VAL A 133 -10.98 9.55 -19.29
CA VAL A 133 -11.99 9.44 -20.34
C VAL A 133 -13.40 9.19 -19.77
N ARG A 134 -13.52 8.39 -18.70
CA ARG A 134 -14.80 7.83 -18.23
C ARG A 134 -15.41 8.46 -17.00
N ALA A 135 -14.62 9.12 -16.15
CA ALA A 135 -15.17 9.69 -14.94
C ALA A 135 -16.19 10.78 -15.28
N GLY A 136 -17.33 10.75 -14.59
CA GLY A 136 -18.39 11.74 -14.76
C GLY A 136 -17.97 13.12 -14.23
N GLY A 137 -18.69 14.16 -14.66
CA GLY A 137 -18.47 15.54 -14.23
C GLY A 137 -17.60 16.35 -15.20
N LEU A 138 -17.13 17.51 -14.72
CA LEU A 138 -16.31 18.44 -15.51
C LEU A 138 -14.99 17.81 -15.96
N GLU A 139 -14.52 18.19 -17.15
CA GLU A 139 -13.27 17.69 -17.73
C GLU A 139 -12.06 17.94 -16.80
N VAL A 140 -12.00 19.12 -16.19
CA VAL A 140 -10.94 19.46 -15.23
C VAL A 140 -10.91 18.46 -14.07
N ASN A 141 -12.07 18.09 -13.50
CA ASN A 141 -12.13 17.22 -12.32
C ASN A 141 -11.68 15.79 -12.63
N ARG A 142 -12.06 15.24 -13.80
CA ARG A 142 -11.63 13.89 -14.22
C ARG A 142 -10.13 13.84 -14.52
N LEU A 143 -9.55 14.90 -15.09
CA LEU A 143 -8.11 14.99 -15.33
C LEU A 143 -7.32 15.08 -14.02
N VAL A 144 -7.81 15.88 -13.06
CA VAL A 144 -7.22 15.95 -11.71
C VAL A 144 -7.29 14.58 -11.03
N ALA A 145 -8.46 13.93 -11.05
CA ALA A 145 -8.64 12.60 -10.47
C ALA A 145 -7.71 11.55 -11.11
N ALA A 146 -7.58 11.57 -12.45
CA ALA A 146 -6.66 10.70 -13.18
C ALA A 146 -5.21 10.90 -12.76
N GLY A 147 -4.79 12.15 -12.54
CA GLY A 147 -3.45 12.51 -12.06
C GLY A 147 -3.11 11.90 -10.69
N PHE A 148 -4.10 11.75 -9.80
CA PHE A 148 -3.91 11.09 -8.49
C PHE A 148 -4.01 9.56 -8.57
N ILE A 149 -4.92 9.02 -9.38
CA ILE A 149 -5.15 7.57 -9.45
C ILE A 149 -3.93 6.83 -10.01
N GLY A 150 -3.25 7.40 -11.01
CA GLY A 150 -2.07 6.78 -11.63
C GLY A 150 -0.99 6.38 -10.61
N PRO A 151 -0.44 7.33 -9.83
CA PRO A 151 0.55 7.05 -8.80
C PRO A 151 0.06 6.11 -7.70
N ILE A 152 -1.20 6.24 -7.27
CA ILE A 152 -1.78 5.38 -6.22
C ILE A 152 -1.84 3.93 -6.70
N VAL A 153 -2.42 3.69 -7.87
CA VAL A 153 -2.52 2.36 -8.48
C VAL A 153 -1.13 1.78 -8.73
N TRP A 154 -0.20 2.59 -9.24
CA TRP A 154 1.18 2.18 -9.46
C TRP A 154 1.84 1.71 -8.15
N GLY A 155 1.77 2.49 -7.08
CA GLY A 155 2.34 2.15 -5.78
C GLY A 155 1.72 0.88 -5.18
N LEU A 156 0.40 0.72 -5.27
CA LEU A 156 -0.32 -0.47 -4.81
C LEU A 156 0.08 -1.71 -5.61
N ALA A 157 0.03 -1.62 -6.94
CA ALA A 157 0.37 -2.71 -7.84
C ALA A 157 1.84 -3.12 -7.69
N MET A 158 2.75 -2.16 -7.53
CA MET A 158 4.17 -2.40 -7.27
C MET A 158 4.38 -3.10 -5.93
N THR A 159 3.75 -2.62 -4.86
CA THR A 159 3.86 -3.24 -3.53
C THR A 159 3.32 -4.67 -3.53
N TRP A 160 2.19 -4.90 -4.20
CA TRP A 160 1.64 -6.24 -4.37
C TRP A 160 2.54 -7.15 -5.20
N ALA A 161 3.09 -6.64 -6.31
CA ALA A 161 4.02 -7.35 -7.17
C ALA A 161 5.31 -7.80 -6.45
N LEU A 162 5.78 -6.98 -5.50
CA LEU A 162 6.92 -7.29 -4.64
C LEU A 162 6.57 -8.27 -3.52
N ALA A 163 5.35 -8.20 -2.98
CA ALA A 163 4.88 -9.06 -1.90
C ALA A 163 4.51 -10.48 -2.35
N ASP A 164 4.10 -10.69 -3.61
CA ASP A 164 3.76 -12.04 -4.11
C ASP A 164 5.02 -12.94 -4.18
N ALA A 165 4.91 -14.24 -4.00
CA ALA A 165 6.04 -15.16 -4.16
C ALA A 165 6.25 -15.54 -5.64
N ARG A 166 5.21 -15.44 -6.49
CA ARG A 166 5.18 -15.98 -7.85
C ARG A 166 5.26 -14.87 -8.89
N LEU A 167 6.46 -14.67 -9.45
CA LEU A 167 6.71 -13.70 -10.52
C LEU A 167 5.81 -13.89 -11.74
N ALA A 168 5.51 -15.14 -12.09
CA ALA A 168 4.66 -15.47 -13.24
C ALA A 168 3.23 -14.92 -13.10
N ARG A 169 2.68 -14.90 -11.88
CA ARG A 169 1.35 -14.34 -11.64
C ARG A 169 1.36 -12.83 -11.85
N VAL A 170 2.38 -12.14 -11.35
CA VAL A 170 2.56 -10.70 -11.51
C VAL A 170 2.74 -10.34 -12.99
N GLY A 171 3.60 -11.08 -13.69
CA GLY A 171 3.87 -10.90 -15.11
C GLY A 171 2.67 -11.15 -16.02
N LEU A 172 1.67 -11.92 -15.56
CA LEU A 172 0.44 -12.16 -16.32
C LEU A 172 -0.68 -11.19 -15.93
N LEU A 173 -0.92 -10.99 -14.62
CA LEU A 173 -2.07 -10.24 -14.14
C LEU A 173 -1.93 -8.73 -14.37
N LEU A 174 -0.74 -8.16 -14.22
CA LEU A 174 -0.56 -6.72 -14.44
C LEU A 174 -0.82 -6.32 -15.91
N PRO A 175 -0.25 -6.99 -16.92
CA PRO A 175 -0.59 -6.70 -18.32
C PRO A 175 -2.06 -6.96 -18.61
N LEU A 176 -2.64 -8.06 -18.10
CA LEU A 176 -4.04 -8.38 -18.34
C LEU A 176 -4.96 -7.27 -17.81
N MET A 177 -4.74 -6.81 -16.56
CA MET A 177 -5.51 -5.72 -15.97
C MET A 177 -5.32 -4.42 -16.76
N ALA A 178 -4.10 -4.14 -17.26
CA ALA A 178 -3.83 -2.97 -18.07
C ALA A 178 -4.57 -3.03 -19.41
N VAL A 179 -4.55 -4.18 -20.09
CA VAL A 179 -5.29 -4.40 -21.34
C VAL A 179 -6.79 -4.23 -21.13
N VAL A 180 -7.35 -4.78 -20.05
CA VAL A 180 -8.77 -4.61 -19.71
C VAL A 180 -9.11 -3.14 -19.49
N ALA A 181 -8.28 -2.41 -18.74
CA ALA A 181 -8.49 -0.98 -18.49
C ALA A 181 -8.42 -0.14 -19.78
N VAL A 182 -7.44 -0.43 -20.65
CA VAL A 182 -7.32 0.21 -21.96
C VAL A 182 -8.52 -0.12 -22.85
N ALA A 183 -8.90 -1.38 -22.96
CA ALA A 183 -10.07 -1.80 -23.74
C ALA A 183 -11.35 -1.11 -23.27
N ALA A 184 -11.57 -1.04 -21.95
CA ALA A 184 -12.70 -0.32 -21.37
C ALA A 184 -12.68 1.19 -21.70
N ALA A 185 -11.49 1.80 -21.79
CA ALA A 185 -11.35 3.20 -22.17
C ALA A 185 -11.64 3.43 -23.66
N TRP A 186 -11.23 2.50 -24.53
CA TRP A 186 -11.50 2.54 -25.97
C TRP A 186 -12.97 2.34 -26.31
N LEU A 187 -13.63 1.35 -25.68
CA LEU A 187 -15.06 1.07 -25.85
C LEU A 187 -15.96 2.27 -25.49
N ALA A 188 -15.45 3.23 -24.72
CA ALA A 188 -16.19 4.43 -24.37
C ALA A 188 -16.08 5.57 -25.37
N ARG A 189 -15.17 5.48 -26.34
CA ARG A 189 -14.98 6.50 -27.38
C ARG A 189 -15.77 6.20 -28.67
N VAL A 190 -16.27 4.97 -28.81
CA VAL A 190 -17.15 4.51 -29.90
C VAL A 190 -18.59 4.69 -29.46
#